data_AF-A0A6P3VAY5-F1
#
_entry.id   AF-A0A6P3VAY5-F1
#
_cell.length_a   1.000
_cell.length_b   1.000
_cell.length_c   1.000
_cell.angle_alpha   90.00
_cell.angle_beta   90.00
_cell.angle_gamma   90.00
#
_symmetry.space_group_name_H-M   'P 1'
#
loop_
_entity.id
_entity.type
_entity.pdbx_description
1 polymer ?
#
loop_
_entity_poly.entity_id
_entity_poly.type
_entity_poly.pdbx_seq_one_letter_code
_entity_poly.pdbx_strand_id
1 'polypeptide(L)'
;DDEDETTVELEGQDENQEGDFEDADTQEGDTESEPYDDEEFEGYEDKPDTSSSKSKDPITIVDVPAHLQNSWESYYLEILMVTGLLAYIMNYIIGKNKNSRLAQAWFNTHRELLESNFTLVGDDGTNKEATSTGKLNQENEHIYNLWCSGRVCCEAKSGAKYGLPDSLAVLSEMGEVTEGVMDAKMVHFLTHYADKIESVHFSDQFSGPKIMQEEGQPLKLPDTKRTLLFTFNVPGSGNTYPKDMEALLPLMNMVIYSIDKAKKFRLNREGKQKADKNRARVEENFLKLTHVQRQEAAQSRREEKKRAEKERIMNEEDPEKQRRLEEAALRREQKKLEKKQMKMKQIKVKAM
;
A
#
# COMPACT_ATOMS: atom_id res chain seq x y z
N ASP A 1 33.06 22.28 -29.47
CA ASP A 1 34.00 23.21 -28.84
C ASP A 1 34.10 22.93 -27.33
N ASP A 2 34.43 21.74 -26.84
CA ASP A 2 34.84 20.46 -27.45
C ASP A 2 34.11 19.35 -26.64
N GLU A 3 33.52 18.28 -27.21
CA GLU A 3 34.09 17.22 -28.06
C GLU A 3 35.28 16.48 -27.43
N ASP A 4 35.00 15.28 -26.91
CA ASP A 4 35.97 14.19 -26.76
C ASP A 4 35.17 12.86 -26.78
N GLU A 5 35.30 12.09 -27.85
CA GLU A 5 34.84 10.69 -27.91
C GLU A 5 35.90 9.78 -27.30
N THR A 6 35.51 8.61 -26.75
CA THR A 6 36.46 7.50 -26.58
C THR A 6 35.76 6.13 -26.54
N THR A 7 35.57 5.53 -27.70
CA THR A 7 35.70 4.08 -27.87
C THR A 7 37.20 3.72 -27.78
N VAL A 8 37.66 2.51 -27.45
CA VAL A 8 37.57 1.26 -28.23
C VAL A 8 37.96 0.07 -27.33
N GLU A 9 37.42 -1.11 -27.66
CA GLU A 9 37.87 -2.52 -27.50
C GLU A 9 39.32 -2.80 -27.00
N LEU A 10 39.67 -3.94 -26.37
CA LEU A 10 38.92 -5.16 -25.97
C LEU A 10 39.47 -5.63 -24.58
N GLU A 11 39.80 -6.87 -24.14
CA GLU A 11 39.86 -8.24 -24.67
C GLU A 11 39.85 -9.25 -23.47
N GLY A 12 39.56 -10.55 -23.69
CA GLY A 12 39.71 -11.61 -22.67
C GLY A 12 38.78 -12.82 -22.85
N GLN A 13 39.35 -14.00 -23.17
CA GLN A 13 38.66 -15.19 -23.68
C GLN A 13 38.70 -16.40 -22.71
N ASP A 14 38.12 -17.52 -23.16
CA ASP A 14 38.20 -18.92 -22.67
C ASP A 14 37.03 -19.33 -21.74
N GLU A 15 36.01 -20.07 -22.22
CA GLU A 15 35.92 -21.51 -22.58
C GLU A 15 35.18 -22.31 -21.47
N ASN A 16 34.47 -23.43 -21.71
CA ASN A 16 34.29 -24.29 -22.89
C ASN A 16 32.90 -25.01 -22.87
N GLN A 17 32.65 -25.88 -23.86
CA GLN A 17 31.60 -26.93 -23.96
C GLN A 17 30.20 -26.44 -24.43
N GLU A 18 29.87 -26.35 -25.73
CA GLU A 18 29.84 -27.33 -26.86
C GLU A 18 28.58 -28.22 -26.91
N GLY A 19 27.97 -28.35 -28.11
CA GLY A 19 26.69 -29.02 -28.34
C GLY A 19 26.16 -28.94 -29.79
N ASP A 20 26.94 -29.48 -30.73
CA ASP A 20 26.68 -29.67 -32.18
C ASP A 20 25.46 -30.60 -32.48
N PHE A 21 24.83 -30.71 -33.68
CA PHE A 21 24.97 -30.02 -35.00
C PHE A 21 23.68 -30.18 -35.87
N GLU A 22 23.77 -29.94 -37.19
CA GLU A 22 22.75 -29.77 -38.24
C GLU A 22 21.84 -30.97 -38.66
N ASP A 23 20.64 -30.62 -39.16
CA ASP A 23 19.89 -31.03 -40.39
C ASP A 23 19.66 -32.48 -40.93
N ALA A 24 18.59 -32.55 -41.74
CA ALA A 24 18.39 -33.35 -42.98
C ALA A 24 17.85 -34.82 -42.97
N ASP A 25 16.52 -34.91 -43.12
CA ASP A 25 15.80 -35.57 -44.25
C ASP A 25 15.70 -37.13 -44.42
N THR A 26 14.73 -37.56 -45.26
CA THR A 26 14.56 -38.88 -45.93
C THR A 26 13.71 -40.02 -45.30
N GLN A 27 12.39 -39.98 -45.58
CA GLN A 27 11.56 -40.99 -46.30
C GLN A 27 11.44 -42.52 -45.96
N GLU A 28 10.17 -42.98 -46.04
CA GLU A 28 9.61 -44.30 -46.49
C GLU A 28 9.64 -45.60 -45.64
N GLY A 29 8.57 -46.41 -45.80
CA GLY A 29 8.43 -47.78 -45.27
C GLY A 29 6.97 -48.25 -45.07
N ASP A 30 6.51 -49.22 -45.87
CA ASP A 30 5.20 -49.93 -45.80
C ASP A 30 5.02 -50.73 -44.47
N THR A 31 3.89 -51.34 -44.08
CA THR A 31 2.80 -52.06 -44.79
C THR A 31 1.41 -51.76 -44.16
N GLU A 32 0.25 -52.35 -44.52
CA GLU A 32 -0.10 -53.59 -45.25
C GLU A 32 -1.52 -53.51 -45.89
N SER A 33 -1.97 -54.53 -46.63
CA SER A 33 -3.25 -54.54 -47.38
C SER A 33 -4.10 -55.80 -47.18
N GLU A 34 -5.40 -55.63 -46.94
CA GLU A 34 -6.41 -56.71 -46.92
C GLU A 34 -7.03 -56.95 -48.33
N PRO A 35 -7.59 -58.16 -48.62
CA PRO A 35 -7.92 -58.57 -49.98
C PRO A 35 -9.32 -58.16 -50.49
N TYR A 36 -9.54 -58.35 -51.80
CA TYR A 36 -10.87 -58.32 -52.43
C TYR A 36 -11.68 -59.59 -52.11
N ASP A 37 -13.00 -59.45 -52.14
CA ASP A 37 -13.99 -60.54 -52.12
C ASP A 37 -14.83 -60.44 -53.40
N ASP A 38 -15.00 -61.56 -54.11
CA ASP A 38 -15.41 -61.60 -55.53
C ASP A 38 -16.81 -62.23 -55.75
N GLU A 39 -17.55 -62.64 -54.71
CA GLU A 39 -18.78 -63.45 -54.86
C GLU A 39 -20.13 -62.78 -54.49
N GLU A 40 -20.21 -61.49 -54.12
CA GLU A 40 -21.53 -60.83 -53.88
C GLU A 40 -22.24 -60.31 -55.15
N PHE A 41 -22.84 -61.29 -55.86
CA PHE A 41 -24.11 -61.22 -56.60
C PHE A 41 -24.07 -60.98 -58.14
N GLU A 42 -24.11 -62.09 -58.88
CA GLU A 42 -24.50 -62.14 -60.30
C GLU A 42 -26.00 -61.80 -60.52
N GLY A 43 -26.33 -61.15 -61.63
CA GLY A 43 -27.60 -61.39 -62.34
C GLY A 43 -28.51 -60.21 -62.66
N TYR A 44 -28.37 -59.65 -63.87
CA TYR A 44 -29.42 -59.82 -64.88
C TYR A 44 -28.86 -59.72 -66.33
N GLU A 45 -29.64 -60.21 -67.30
CA GLU A 45 -29.18 -60.54 -68.65
C GLU A 45 -29.01 -59.35 -69.63
N ASP A 46 -28.21 -59.63 -70.66
CA ASP A 46 -27.79 -58.77 -71.78
C ASP A 46 -28.89 -58.46 -72.82
N LYS A 47 -28.76 -57.33 -73.51
CA LYS A 47 -29.23 -57.15 -74.90
C LYS A 47 -28.68 -55.88 -75.56
N PRO A 48 -27.94 -55.99 -76.69
CA PRO A 48 -27.57 -54.84 -77.50
C PRO A 48 -28.69 -54.44 -78.48
N ASP A 49 -28.75 -53.16 -78.88
CA ASP A 49 -28.62 -52.82 -80.31
C ASP A 49 -28.44 -51.31 -80.60
N THR A 50 -27.23 -50.96 -81.06
CA THR A 50 -26.91 -50.19 -82.28
C THR A 50 -27.69 -48.91 -82.69
N SER A 51 -26.90 -47.87 -83.03
CA SER A 51 -27.26 -46.64 -83.80
C SER A 51 -27.89 -45.46 -83.01
N SER A 52 -27.71 -44.18 -83.37
CA SER A 52 -26.96 -43.56 -84.48
C SER A 52 -26.42 -42.15 -84.16
N SER A 53 -25.29 -41.79 -84.78
CA SER A 53 -24.81 -40.44 -85.16
C SER A 53 -25.18 -39.19 -84.33
N LYS A 54 -24.16 -38.42 -83.90
CA LYS A 54 -23.76 -37.16 -84.56
C LYS A 54 -22.42 -36.64 -84.01
N SER A 55 -21.90 -35.57 -84.61
CA SER A 55 -20.55 -35.05 -84.38
C SER A 55 -20.55 -33.60 -83.88
N LYS A 56 -19.36 -33.18 -83.41
CA LYS A 56 -18.81 -31.80 -83.34
C LYS A 56 -18.96 -30.94 -82.05
N ASP A 57 -17.99 -30.02 -81.99
CA ASP A 57 -17.88 -28.77 -81.21
C ASP A 57 -17.61 -28.95 -79.69
N PRO A 58 -17.31 -27.87 -78.92
CA PRO A 58 -15.92 -27.59 -78.54
C PRO A 58 -15.68 -27.52 -77.02
N ILE A 59 -14.44 -27.27 -76.59
CA ILE A 59 -14.10 -27.04 -75.18
C ILE A 59 -14.80 -25.76 -74.68
N THR A 60 -15.87 -25.93 -73.92
CA THR A 60 -16.55 -24.85 -73.20
C THR A 60 -15.79 -24.53 -71.92
N ILE A 61 -15.33 -23.28 -71.80
CA ILE A 61 -14.97 -22.72 -70.49
C ILE A 61 -16.28 -22.60 -69.72
N VAL A 62 -16.45 -23.42 -68.68
CA VAL A 62 -17.64 -23.39 -67.83
C VAL A 62 -17.54 -22.17 -66.92
N ASP A 63 -18.40 -21.18 -67.17
CA ASP A 63 -18.51 -20.00 -66.31
C ASP A 63 -18.97 -20.41 -64.91
N VAL A 64 -18.25 -19.97 -63.88
CA VAL A 64 -18.38 -20.55 -62.53
C VAL A 64 -19.69 -20.05 -61.90
N PRO A 65 -20.60 -20.96 -61.47
CA PRO A 65 -21.92 -20.59 -60.97
C PRO A 65 -21.87 -19.49 -59.91
N ALA A 66 -22.77 -18.51 -60.02
CA ALA A 66 -22.77 -17.30 -59.18
C ALA A 66 -22.88 -17.56 -57.66
N HIS A 67 -23.28 -18.76 -57.23
CA HIS A 67 -23.30 -19.15 -55.81
C HIS A 67 -21.95 -19.67 -55.27
N LEU A 68 -20.96 -19.91 -56.15
CA LEU A 68 -19.54 -20.12 -55.78
C LEU A 68 -18.72 -18.82 -55.89
N GLN A 69 -19.29 -17.74 -56.44
CA GLN A 69 -18.63 -16.44 -56.47
C GLN A 69 -18.72 -15.81 -55.07
N ASN A 70 -17.63 -15.94 -54.32
CA ASN A 70 -17.49 -15.43 -52.97
C ASN A 70 -17.61 -13.89 -52.96
N SER A 71 -18.82 -13.38 -52.71
CA SER A 71 -19.11 -11.96 -52.82
C SER A 71 -18.51 -11.18 -51.65
N TRP A 72 -17.84 -10.07 -51.96
CA TRP A 72 -17.30 -9.15 -50.93
C TRP A 72 -18.39 -8.63 -49.99
N GLU A 73 -19.66 -8.66 -50.41
CA GLU A 73 -20.81 -8.28 -49.59
C GLU A 73 -21.05 -9.23 -48.40
N SER A 74 -20.72 -10.52 -48.55
CA SER A 74 -20.82 -11.52 -47.48
C SER A 74 -19.93 -11.17 -46.29
N TYR A 75 -18.76 -10.57 -46.57
CA TYR A 75 -17.80 -10.16 -45.55
C TYR A 75 -18.15 -8.86 -44.82
N TYR A 76 -19.18 -8.09 -45.22
CA TYR A 76 -19.50 -6.83 -44.54
C TYR A 76 -19.84 -7.02 -43.06
N LEU A 77 -20.53 -8.10 -42.69
CA LEU A 77 -20.85 -8.39 -41.28
C LEU A 77 -19.61 -8.84 -40.50
N GLU A 78 -18.72 -9.64 -41.11
CA GLU A 78 -17.46 -10.05 -40.48
C GLU A 78 -16.54 -8.86 -40.27
N ILE A 79 -16.35 -8.00 -41.28
CA ILE A 79 -15.56 -6.77 -41.21
C ILE A 79 -16.13 -5.80 -40.17
N LEU A 80 -17.46 -5.69 -40.06
CA LEU A 80 -18.12 -4.87 -39.02
C LEU A 80 -17.88 -5.44 -37.62
N MET A 81 -17.98 -6.76 -37.42
CA MET A 81 -17.66 -7.39 -36.13
C MET A 81 -16.18 -7.26 -35.77
N VAL A 82 -15.27 -7.45 -36.72
CA VAL A 82 -13.82 -7.31 -36.53
C VAL A 82 -13.44 -5.85 -36.21
N THR A 83 -13.99 -4.87 -36.93
CA THR A 83 -13.73 -3.45 -36.63
C THR A 83 -14.35 -3.01 -35.30
N GLY A 84 -15.52 -3.52 -34.92
CA GLY A 84 -16.10 -3.34 -33.59
C GLY A 84 -15.25 -3.94 -32.48
N LEU A 85 -14.72 -5.16 -32.68
CA LEU A 85 -13.81 -5.84 -31.74
C LEU A 85 -12.48 -5.09 -31.61
N LEU A 86 -11.88 -4.63 -32.71
CA LEU A 86 -10.67 -3.80 -32.70
C LEU A 86 -10.90 -2.46 -31.97
N ALA A 87 -12.05 -1.81 -32.19
CA ALA A 87 -12.42 -0.59 -31.46
C ALA A 87 -12.56 -0.85 -29.95
N TYR A 88 -13.17 -1.96 -29.56
CA TYR A 88 -13.26 -2.40 -28.16
C TYR A 88 -11.88 -2.66 -27.55
N ILE A 89 -11.01 -3.41 -28.23
CA ILE A 89 -9.64 -3.73 -27.77
C ILE A 89 -8.78 -2.45 -27.65
N MET A 90 -8.87 -1.53 -28.61
CA MET A 90 -8.17 -0.23 -28.51
C MET A 90 -8.67 0.58 -27.31
N ASN A 91 -10.00 0.65 -27.11
CA ASN A 91 -10.57 1.34 -25.95
C ASN A 91 -10.15 0.69 -24.61
N TYR A 92 -10.09 -0.64 -24.56
CA TYR A 92 -9.61 -1.42 -23.42
C TYR A 92 -8.15 -1.09 -23.07
N ILE A 93 -7.24 -1.16 -24.06
CA ILE A 93 -5.81 -0.85 -23.87
C ILE A 93 -5.61 0.62 -23.44
N ILE A 94 -6.34 1.54 -24.05
CA ILE A 94 -6.32 2.97 -23.69
C ILE A 94 -6.86 3.18 -22.26
N GLY A 95 -7.91 2.47 -21.86
CA GLY A 95 -8.47 2.47 -20.52
C GLY A 95 -7.48 1.94 -19.47
N LYS A 96 -6.95 0.74 -19.68
CA LYS A 96 -5.91 0.10 -18.86
C LYS A 96 -4.76 1.05 -18.53
N ASN A 97 -4.17 1.62 -19.59
CA ASN A 97 -2.98 2.47 -19.47
C ASN A 97 -3.29 3.82 -18.79
N LYS A 98 -4.49 4.37 -18.99
CA LYS A 98 -4.96 5.57 -18.26
C LYS A 98 -5.20 5.27 -16.77
N ASN A 99 -5.90 4.17 -16.47
CA ASN A 99 -6.24 3.76 -15.11
C ASN A 99 -4.99 3.46 -14.29
N SER A 100 -4.08 2.63 -14.81
CA SER A 100 -2.82 2.28 -14.15
C SER A 100 -1.96 3.52 -13.86
N ARG A 101 -1.82 4.43 -14.84
CA ARG A 101 -1.09 5.69 -14.65
C ARG A 101 -1.74 6.61 -13.61
N LEU A 102 -3.06 6.71 -13.57
CA LEU A 102 -3.78 7.51 -12.58
C LEU A 102 -3.64 6.92 -11.17
N ALA A 103 -3.79 5.60 -11.05
CA ALA A 103 -3.66 4.86 -9.80
C ALA A 103 -2.23 4.99 -9.20
N GLN A 104 -1.19 4.83 -10.03
CA GLN A 104 0.20 5.01 -9.60
C GLN A 104 0.53 6.46 -9.25
N ALA A 105 -0.02 7.45 -9.98
CA ALA A 105 0.17 8.87 -9.67
C ALA A 105 -0.50 9.26 -8.34
N TRP A 106 -1.70 8.72 -8.06
CA TRP A 106 -2.37 8.88 -6.77
C TRP A 106 -1.56 8.23 -5.63
N PHE A 107 -1.09 6.98 -5.82
CA PHE A 107 -0.29 6.31 -4.81
C PHE A 107 1.02 7.06 -4.50
N ASN A 108 1.78 7.44 -5.53
CA ASN A 108 3.06 8.15 -5.36
C ASN A 108 2.89 9.51 -4.63
N THR A 109 1.79 10.22 -4.85
CA THR A 109 1.52 11.51 -4.19
C THR A 109 1.05 11.38 -2.73
N HIS A 110 0.44 10.26 -2.36
CA HIS A 110 -0.05 10.02 -1.00
C HIS A 110 0.88 9.12 -0.16
N ARG A 111 1.88 8.49 -0.78
CA ARG A 111 2.79 7.51 -0.17
C ARG A 111 3.40 7.98 1.15
N GLU A 112 4.04 9.16 1.17
CA GLU A 112 4.71 9.69 2.36
C GLU A 112 3.73 9.99 3.51
N LEU A 113 2.53 10.49 3.19
CA LEU A 113 1.45 10.70 4.16
C LEU A 113 0.97 9.37 4.77
N LEU A 114 0.97 8.30 3.98
CA LEU A 114 0.59 6.96 4.43
C LEU A 114 1.71 6.31 5.26
N GLU A 115 2.95 6.29 4.78
CA GLU A 115 4.12 5.72 5.49
C GLU A 115 4.44 6.46 6.81
N SER A 116 4.06 7.75 6.94
CA SER A 116 4.20 8.52 8.20
C SER A 116 3.04 8.35 9.19
N ASN A 117 1.87 7.84 8.75
CA ASN A 117 0.71 7.63 9.62
C ASN A 117 0.43 6.16 9.94
N PHE A 118 0.78 5.26 9.03
CA PHE A 118 0.53 3.83 9.13
C PHE A 118 1.81 3.02 9.30
N THR A 119 1.76 1.96 10.11
CA THR A 119 2.92 1.09 10.37
C THR A 119 3.22 0.09 9.25
N LEU A 120 2.31 -0.04 8.28
CA LEU A 120 2.34 -1.01 7.20
C LEU A 120 1.54 -0.42 6.03
N VAL A 121 2.13 -0.34 4.84
CA VAL A 121 1.49 0.23 3.64
C VAL A 121 1.75 -0.67 2.44
N GLY A 122 0.67 -1.07 1.77
CA GLY A 122 0.72 -1.92 0.58
C GLY A 122 0.97 -3.39 0.87
N ASP A 123 0.48 -3.91 2.01
CA ASP A 123 0.42 -5.36 2.21
C ASP A 123 -0.55 -5.98 1.19
N ASP A 124 -0.18 -7.12 0.61
CA ASP A 124 -0.99 -7.87 -0.36
C ASP A 124 -1.79 -9.00 0.28
N GLY A 125 -1.53 -9.32 1.56
CA GLY A 125 -2.19 -10.40 2.29
C GLY A 125 -1.81 -11.81 1.81
N THR A 126 -0.89 -11.96 0.86
CA THR A 126 -0.41 -13.26 0.36
C THR A 126 0.72 -13.82 1.23
N ASN A 127 1.46 -12.94 1.90
CA ASN A 127 2.58 -13.29 2.76
C ASN A 127 2.11 -13.73 4.16
N LYS A 128 2.78 -14.74 4.73
CA LYS A 128 2.50 -15.26 6.08
C LYS A 128 2.90 -14.28 7.19
N GLU A 129 3.73 -13.29 6.86
CA GLU A 129 4.16 -12.22 7.75
C GLU A 129 3.86 -10.87 7.10
N ALA A 130 3.08 -10.04 7.79
CA ALA A 130 2.60 -8.75 7.28
C ALA A 130 3.77 -7.82 6.92
N THR A 131 3.99 -7.61 5.63
CA THR A 131 5.18 -6.95 5.08
C THR A 131 4.77 -5.68 4.32
N SER A 132 5.46 -4.57 4.59
CA SER A 132 5.13 -3.27 3.99
C SER A 132 5.71 -3.16 2.57
N THR A 133 5.05 -3.77 1.58
CA THR A 133 5.52 -3.82 0.19
C THR A 133 5.65 -2.42 -0.45
N GLY A 134 4.94 -1.41 0.07
CA GLY A 134 5.05 -0.03 -0.41
C GLY A 134 4.59 0.13 -1.87
N LYS A 135 3.58 -0.65 -2.26
CA LYS A 135 2.98 -0.70 -3.61
C LYS A 135 1.45 -0.70 -3.50
N LEU A 136 0.81 -0.32 -4.60
CA LEU A 136 -0.63 -0.44 -4.81
C LEU A 136 -0.93 -1.82 -5.42
N ASN A 137 -1.91 -2.55 -4.89
CA ASN A 137 -2.34 -3.83 -5.46
C ASN A 137 -3.28 -3.57 -6.65
N GLN A 138 -3.16 -4.35 -7.72
CA GLN A 138 -4.03 -4.29 -8.90
C GLN A 138 -4.82 -5.60 -9.02
N GLU A 139 -6.07 -5.59 -8.55
CA GLU A 139 -6.96 -6.76 -8.63
C GLU A 139 -7.63 -6.87 -10.01
N ASN A 140 -7.92 -5.72 -10.65
CA ASN A 140 -8.42 -5.64 -12.02
C ASN A 140 -7.86 -4.39 -12.70
N GLU A 141 -7.95 -4.30 -14.03
CA GLU A 141 -7.48 -3.11 -14.78
C GLU A 141 -8.25 -1.81 -14.46
N HIS A 142 -9.35 -1.93 -13.73
CA HIS A 142 -10.19 -0.84 -13.22
C HIS A 142 -10.37 -0.85 -11.68
N ILE A 143 -9.70 -1.77 -10.95
CA ILE A 143 -9.77 -1.86 -9.48
C ILE A 143 -8.36 -1.99 -8.91
N TYR A 144 -7.99 -0.99 -8.11
CA TYR A 144 -6.69 -0.90 -7.44
C TYR A 144 -6.93 -0.72 -5.94
N ASN A 145 -6.41 -1.63 -5.13
CA ASN A 145 -6.65 -1.68 -3.69
C ASN A 145 -5.35 -1.40 -2.92
N LEU A 146 -5.45 -0.70 -1.79
CA LEU A 146 -4.32 -0.38 -0.93
C LEU A 146 -4.64 -0.71 0.53
N TRP A 147 -3.95 -1.69 1.08
CA TRP A 147 -4.04 -2.03 2.49
C TRP A 147 -3.03 -1.21 3.30
N CYS A 148 -3.54 -0.35 4.18
CA CYS A 148 -2.77 0.42 5.15
C CYS A 148 -3.16 -0.05 6.56
N SER A 149 -2.21 -0.58 7.34
CA SER A 149 -2.50 -1.22 8.63
C SER A 149 -1.81 -0.55 9.81
N GLY A 150 -2.60 -0.32 10.85
CA GLY A 150 -2.22 0.24 12.14
C GLY A 150 -1.84 1.72 12.09
N ARG A 151 -2.41 2.54 12.97
CA ARG A 151 -1.58 3.58 13.62
C ARG A 151 -0.62 2.87 14.56
N VAL A 152 0.51 3.49 14.90
CA VAL A 152 1.49 2.92 15.85
C VAL A 152 0.77 2.36 17.09
N CYS A 153 1.01 1.08 17.37
CA CYS A 153 0.37 0.24 18.41
C CYS A 153 -1.04 -0.35 18.13
N CYS A 154 -1.71 -0.08 17.00
CA CYS A 154 -3.00 -0.71 16.67
C CYS A 154 -2.86 -1.92 15.73
N GLU A 155 -3.45 -3.06 16.09
CA GLU A 155 -3.61 -4.24 15.23
C GLU A 155 -4.90 -4.07 14.40
N ALA A 156 -4.84 -4.27 13.07
CA ALA A 156 -6.04 -4.32 12.22
C ALA A 156 -6.73 -5.69 12.33
N LYS A 157 -8.06 -5.70 12.42
CA LYS A 157 -8.87 -6.91 12.59
C LYS A 157 -10.11 -6.81 11.69
N SER A 158 -10.36 -7.85 10.89
CA SER A 158 -11.53 -7.90 10.02
C SER A 158 -12.82 -7.79 10.81
N GLY A 159 -13.71 -6.89 10.37
CA GLY A 159 -15.03 -6.68 10.96
C GLY A 159 -15.91 -7.93 10.94
N ALA A 160 -15.68 -8.82 9.96
CA ALA A 160 -16.41 -10.07 9.79
C ALA A 160 -16.33 -11.00 11.03
N LYS A 161 -15.22 -11.00 11.79
CA LYS A 161 -15.11 -11.76 13.06
C LYS A 161 -16.21 -11.36 14.06
N TYR A 162 -16.66 -10.11 13.99
CA TYR A 162 -17.63 -9.51 14.92
C TYR A 162 -19.03 -9.31 14.29
N GLY A 163 -19.28 -9.85 13.09
CA GLY A 163 -20.56 -9.68 12.39
C GLY A 163 -20.81 -8.27 11.85
N LEU A 164 -19.75 -7.49 11.63
CA LEU A 164 -19.81 -6.19 10.97
C LEU A 164 -19.75 -6.36 9.45
N PRO A 165 -20.38 -5.47 8.66
CA PRO A 165 -20.30 -5.49 7.21
C PRO A 165 -18.90 -5.12 6.71
N ASP A 166 -18.57 -5.53 5.48
CA ASP A 166 -17.24 -5.32 4.88
C ASP A 166 -16.86 -3.85 4.67
N SER A 167 -17.84 -2.93 4.77
CA SER A 167 -17.60 -1.48 4.80
C SER A 167 -16.98 -0.97 6.10
N LEU A 168 -16.90 -1.78 7.17
CA LEU A 168 -16.40 -1.37 8.49
C LEU A 168 -15.21 -2.22 8.95
N ALA A 169 -14.02 -1.61 9.00
CA ALA A 169 -12.81 -2.20 9.56
C ALA A 169 -12.63 -1.84 11.06
N VAL A 170 -12.07 -2.77 11.85
CA VAL A 170 -11.80 -2.55 13.28
C VAL A 170 -10.29 -2.49 13.54
N LEU A 171 -9.81 -1.36 14.07
CA LEU A 171 -8.42 -1.16 14.47
C LEU A 171 -8.33 -1.08 16.01
N SER A 172 -7.50 -1.90 16.65
CA SER A 172 -7.38 -1.92 18.12
C SER A 172 -6.02 -2.43 18.60
N GLU A 173 -5.46 -1.81 19.64
CA GLU A 173 -4.26 -2.26 20.35
C GLU A 173 -4.42 -3.65 21.00
N MET A 174 -5.65 -4.04 21.32
CA MET A 174 -5.96 -5.20 22.15
C MET A 174 -7.28 -5.88 21.76
N GLY A 175 -7.27 -7.22 21.68
CA GLY A 175 -8.49 -8.02 21.47
C GLY A 175 -9.54 -7.78 22.56
N GLU A 176 -9.11 -7.74 23.83
CA GLU A 176 -9.96 -7.45 24.99
C GLU A 176 -10.72 -6.11 24.86
N VAL A 177 -10.10 -5.07 24.31
CA VAL A 177 -10.75 -3.76 24.09
C VAL A 177 -11.84 -3.88 23.03
N THR A 178 -11.57 -4.62 21.95
CA THR A 178 -12.56 -4.88 20.91
C THR A 178 -13.73 -5.70 21.46
N GLU A 179 -13.45 -6.81 22.14
CA GLU A 179 -14.46 -7.74 22.66
C GLU A 179 -15.27 -7.14 23.84
N GLY A 180 -14.70 -6.21 24.61
CA GLY A 180 -15.41 -5.47 25.65
C GLY A 180 -16.36 -4.37 25.15
N VAL A 181 -16.13 -3.85 23.94
CA VAL A 181 -16.97 -2.79 23.32
C VAL A 181 -17.96 -3.38 22.31
N MET A 182 -17.54 -4.37 21.51
CA MET A 182 -18.34 -5.03 20.47
C MET A 182 -19.24 -6.13 21.06
N ASP A 183 -20.27 -5.74 21.81
CA ASP A 183 -21.36 -6.65 22.16
C ASP A 183 -22.49 -6.63 21.10
N ALA A 184 -23.45 -7.54 21.23
CA ALA A 184 -24.54 -7.72 20.27
C ALA A 184 -25.38 -6.45 20.02
N LYS A 185 -25.46 -5.50 20.98
CA LYS A 185 -26.15 -4.22 20.75
C LYS A 185 -25.26 -3.26 19.96
N MET A 186 -23.98 -3.16 20.29
CA MET A 186 -23.03 -2.33 19.56
C MET A 186 -22.91 -2.79 18.09
N VAL A 187 -22.75 -4.11 17.88
CA VAL A 187 -22.72 -4.71 16.53
C VAL A 187 -24.02 -4.43 15.77
N HIS A 188 -25.19 -4.57 16.40
CA HIS A 188 -26.47 -4.26 15.75
C HIS A 188 -26.57 -2.78 15.31
N PHE A 189 -26.15 -1.83 16.16
CA PHE A 189 -26.09 -0.40 15.75
C PHE A 189 -25.13 -0.16 14.59
N LEU A 190 -23.91 -0.71 14.67
CA LEU A 190 -22.89 -0.52 13.64
C LEU A 190 -23.32 -1.13 12.29
N THR A 191 -23.89 -2.34 12.29
CA THR A 191 -24.33 -3.02 11.06
C THR A 191 -25.60 -2.38 10.48
N HIS A 192 -26.57 -1.93 11.31
CA HIS A 192 -27.82 -1.35 10.81
C HIS A 192 -27.70 0.11 10.35
N TYR A 193 -26.69 0.86 10.82
CA TYR A 193 -26.45 2.25 10.44
C TYR A 193 -25.07 2.48 9.76
N ALA A 194 -24.46 1.42 9.22
CA ALA A 194 -23.12 1.46 8.62
C ALA A 194 -22.95 2.53 7.53
N ASP A 195 -24.03 2.84 6.79
CA ASP A 195 -24.07 3.85 5.74
C ASP A 195 -23.95 5.30 6.26
N LYS A 196 -24.33 5.54 7.52
CA LYS A 196 -24.34 6.85 8.19
C LYS A 196 -23.12 7.04 9.10
N ILE A 197 -22.27 6.04 9.27
CA ILE A 197 -21.11 6.07 10.16
C ILE A 197 -19.83 6.18 9.31
N GLU A 198 -19.16 7.33 9.37
CA GLU A 198 -17.87 7.52 8.70
C GLU A 198 -16.73 6.98 9.57
N SER A 199 -16.74 7.32 10.86
CA SER A 199 -15.72 6.83 11.80
C SER A 199 -16.18 6.87 13.26
N VAL A 200 -15.68 5.92 14.06
CA VAL A 200 -15.85 5.90 15.52
C VAL A 200 -14.50 5.63 16.18
N HIS A 201 -14.09 6.50 17.09
CA HIS A 201 -12.80 6.43 17.77
C HIS A 201 -12.98 6.41 19.28
N PHE A 202 -12.58 5.30 19.90
CA PHE A 202 -12.41 5.18 21.34
C PHE A 202 -10.91 5.35 21.66
N SER A 203 -10.53 6.36 22.46
CA SER A 203 -9.15 6.52 22.90
C SER A 203 -9.05 7.07 24.32
N ASP A 204 -8.17 6.49 25.13
CA ASP A 204 -7.79 7.07 26.43
C ASP A 204 -6.56 7.98 26.35
N GLN A 205 -5.86 7.99 25.21
CA GLN A 205 -4.61 8.71 24.95
C GLN A 205 -4.73 9.71 23.78
N PHE A 206 -5.90 10.31 23.56
CA PHE A 206 -6.12 11.22 22.44
C PHE A 206 -5.35 12.55 22.64
N SER A 207 -4.36 12.80 21.79
CA SER A 207 -3.48 13.97 21.82
C SER A 207 -3.95 15.13 20.91
N GLY A 208 -5.19 15.09 20.42
CA GLY A 208 -5.67 15.97 19.35
C GLY A 208 -5.28 15.50 17.94
N PRO A 209 -5.68 16.25 16.89
CA PRO A 209 -5.18 16.04 15.53
C PRO A 209 -3.66 16.18 15.46
N LYS A 210 -2.98 15.30 14.73
CA LYS A 210 -1.58 15.50 14.36
C LYS A 210 -1.50 16.63 13.33
N ILE A 211 -1.35 17.86 13.78
CA ILE A 211 -0.97 18.98 12.90
C ILE A 211 0.46 18.69 12.42
N MET A 212 0.69 18.69 11.11
CA MET A 212 2.03 18.69 10.55
C MET A 212 2.64 20.08 10.79
N GLN A 213 3.38 20.23 11.90
CA GLN A 213 4.11 21.46 12.20
C GLN A 213 5.38 21.53 11.36
N GLU A 214 5.44 22.51 10.45
CA GLU A 214 6.66 22.85 9.73
C GLU A 214 7.74 23.41 10.68
N GLU A 215 7.34 24.17 11.70
CA GLU A 215 8.23 24.74 12.71
C GLU A 215 8.58 23.76 13.87
N GLY A 216 9.29 22.69 13.51
CA GLY A 216 10.07 21.88 14.45
C GLY A 216 9.28 20.87 15.29
N GLN A 217 10.00 19.88 15.83
CA GLN A 217 9.40 18.85 16.68
C GLN A 217 9.12 19.41 18.09
N PRO A 218 7.95 19.12 18.68
CA PRO A 218 7.62 19.61 20.02
C PRO A 218 8.56 19.03 21.07
N LEU A 219 9.17 19.90 21.89
CA LEU A 219 10.10 19.54 22.97
C LEU A 219 9.43 18.95 24.23
N LYS A 220 8.09 18.83 24.23
CA LYS A 220 7.26 18.23 25.28
C LYS A 220 6.32 17.20 24.67
N LEU A 221 6.08 16.12 25.40
CA LEU A 221 4.98 15.19 25.09
C LEU A 221 3.66 15.97 25.01
N PRO A 222 2.78 15.70 24.02
CA PRO A 222 1.49 16.36 23.92
C PRO A 222 0.53 15.84 25.02
N ASP A 223 -0.28 16.73 25.60
CA ASP A 223 -1.23 16.36 26.64
C ASP A 223 -2.30 15.40 26.10
N THR A 224 -2.35 14.18 26.64
CA THR A 224 -3.34 13.17 26.23
C THR A 224 -4.63 13.28 27.04
N LYS A 225 -5.77 12.99 26.38
CA LYS A 225 -7.11 13.05 26.97
C LYS A 225 -7.90 11.79 26.63
N ARG A 226 -8.84 11.44 27.50
CA ARG A 226 -9.84 10.41 27.19
C ARG A 226 -10.92 11.04 26.32
N THR A 227 -11.14 10.50 25.13
CA THR A 227 -12.05 11.07 24.15
C THR A 227 -12.73 9.98 23.35
N LEU A 228 -14.04 10.12 23.19
CA LEU A 228 -14.80 9.40 22.17
C LEU A 228 -15.07 10.40 21.04
N LEU A 229 -14.73 10.04 19.81
CA LEU A 229 -15.08 10.80 18.62
C LEU A 229 -16.00 9.95 17.76
N PHE A 230 -17.07 10.56 17.25
CA PHE A 230 -18.01 9.94 16.33
C PHE A 230 -18.18 10.89 15.16
N THR A 231 -17.98 10.39 13.95
CA THR A 231 -18.14 11.14 12.71
C THR A 231 -19.24 10.45 11.90
N PHE A 232 -20.33 11.18 11.64
CA PHE A 232 -21.53 10.66 11.01
C PHE A 232 -21.78 11.39 9.69
N ASN A 233 -22.06 10.62 8.64
CA ASN A 233 -22.49 11.15 7.36
C ASN A 233 -23.93 11.66 7.49
N VAL A 234 -24.10 12.99 7.40
CA VAL A 234 -25.43 13.61 7.41
C VAL A 234 -26.08 13.38 6.04
N PRO A 235 -27.29 12.77 5.98
CA PRO A 235 -27.93 12.45 4.70
C PRO A 235 -28.28 13.71 3.89
N GLY A 236 -28.24 13.61 2.56
CA GLY A 236 -28.66 14.68 1.65
C GLY A 236 -27.56 15.63 1.16
N SER A 237 -26.30 15.42 1.53
CA SER A 237 -25.11 16.07 0.92
C SER A 237 -25.19 17.61 0.83
N GLY A 238 -25.74 18.25 1.86
CA GLY A 238 -25.96 19.70 1.93
C GLY A 238 -27.42 20.14 1.78
N ASN A 239 -28.28 19.35 1.12
CA ASN A 239 -29.72 19.59 1.02
C ASN A 239 -30.49 18.79 2.10
N THR A 240 -30.26 19.15 3.36
CA THR A 240 -30.87 18.52 4.54
C THR A 240 -32.20 19.15 4.93
N TYR A 241 -33.19 18.34 5.32
CA TYR A 241 -34.40 18.80 6.00
C TYR A 241 -34.50 18.22 7.42
N PRO A 242 -35.29 18.83 8.33
CA PRO A 242 -35.40 18.37 9.72
C PRO A 242 -35.81 16.89 9.87
N LYS A 243 -36.71 16.40 9.00
CA LYS A 243 -37.11 14.99 8.89
C LYS A 243 -35.92 14.03 8.68
N ASP A 244 -34.88 14.46 7.98
CA ASP A 244 -33.73 13.60 7.66
C ASP A 244 -32.73 13.53 8.85
N MET A 245 -32.86 14.46 9.82
CA MET A 245 -32.14 14.43 11.10
C MET A 245 -32.74 13.44 12.11
N GLU A 246 -34.04 13.12 12.00
CA GLU A 246 -34.68 12.11 12.85
C GLU A 246 -34.04 10.72 12.64
N ALA A 247 -33.57 10.44 11.42
CA ALA A 247 -32.81 9.23 11.09
C ALA A 247 -31.43 9.13 11.80
N LEU A 248 -30.92 10.23 12.38
CA LEU A 248 -29.69 10.26 13.17
C LEU A 248 -29.94 10.07 14.68
N LEU A 249 -31.20 10.14 15.15
CA LEU A 249 -31.55 9.96 16.57
C LEU A 249 -31.07 8.60 17.14
N PRO A 250 -31.18 7.46 16.43
CA PRO A 250 -30.63 6.18 16.89
C PRO A 250 -29.10 6.19 17.09
N LEU A 251 -28.36 6.98 16.30
CA LEU A 251 -26.91 7.14 16.46
C LEU A 251 -26.57 7.89 17.75
N MET A 252 -27.38 8.87 18.16
CA MET A 252 -27.22 9.53 19.46
C MET A 252 -27.44 8.55 20.63
N ASN A 253 -28.37 7.59 20.49
CA ASN A 253 -28.52 6.50 21.46
C ASN A 253 -27.28 5.58 21.48
N MET A 254 -26.68 5.28 20.33
CA MET A 254 -25.39 4.55 20.24
C MET A 254 -24.23 5.32 20.92
N VAL A 255 -24.18 6.65 20.80
CA VAL A 255 -23.17 7.50 21.49
C VAL A 255 -23.34 7.41 23.01
N ILE A 256 -24.57 7.59 23.53
CA ILE A 256 -24.86 7.50 24.96
C ILE A 256 -24.51 6.10 25.49
N TYR A 257 -24.91 5.06 24.75
CA TYR A 257 -24.58 3.67 25.05
C TYR A 257 -23.06 3.41 25.11
N SER A 258 -22.31 3.99 24.17
CA SER A 258 -20.84 3.89 24.10
C SER A 258 -20.14 4.56 25.28
N ILE A 259 -20.65 5.71 25.75
CA ILE A 259 -20.16 6.39 26.96
C ILE A 259 -20.37 5.48 28.18
N ASP A 260 -21.56 4.89 28.29
CA ASP A 260 -21.94 4.06 29.43
C ASP A 260 -21.16 2.72 29.46
N LYS A 261 -20.84 2.17 28.28
CA LYS A 261 -19.90 1.05 28.10
C LYS A 261 -18.48 1.43 28.50
N ALA A 262 -17.92 2.52 27.95
CA ALA A 262 -16.56 2.97 28.24
C ALA A 262 -16.33 3.30 29.72
N LYS A 263 -17.37 3.78 30.42
CA LYS A 263 -17.35 4.04 31.87
C LYS A 263 -17.26 2.75 32.71
N LYS A 264 -17.97 1.69 32.29
CA LYS A 264 -18.04 0.39 32.98
C LYS A 264 -16.86 -0.53 32.64
N PHE A 265 -16.30 -0.40 31.44
CA PHE A 265 -15.19 -1.24 30.96
C PHE A 265 -13.92 -1.08 31.81
N ARG A 266 -13.23 -2.21 32.02
CA ARG A 266 -11.98 -2.34 32.76
C ARG A 266 -11.15 -3.44 32.11
N LEU A 267 -9.90 -3.11 31.77
CA LEU A 267 -8.92 -4.10 31.34
C LEU A 267 -8.57 -5.06 32.48
N ASN A 268 -8.31 -6.32 32.13
CA ASN A 268 -7.72 -7.29 33.05
C ASN A 268 -6.27 -6.91 33.41
N ARG A 269 -5.65 -7.67 34.32
CA ARG A 269 -4.31 -7.37 34.85
C ARG A 269 -3.22 -7.37 33.77
N GLU A 270 -3.29 -8.30 32.83
CA GLU A 270 -2.30 -8.48 31.75
C GLU A 270 -2.52 -7.45 30.64
N GLY A 271 -3.79 -7.23 30.28
CA GLY A 271 -4.18 -6.18 29.34
C GLY A 271 -3.73 -4.78 29.80
N LYS A 272 -3.93 -4.46 31.09
CA LYS A 272 -3.38 -3.24 31.68
C LYS A 272 -1.85 -3.18 31.57
N GLN A 273 -1.14 -4.28 31.85
CA GLN A 273 0.32 -4.33 31.72
C GLN A 273 0.81 -4.16 30.27
N LYS A 274 0.11 -4.71 29.25
CA LYS A 274 0.41 -4.47 27.83
C LYS A 274 0.28 -2.98 27.50
N ALA A 275 -0.83 -2.36 27.89
CA ALA A 275 -1.09 -0.94 27.64
C ALA A 275 -0.09 -0.01 28.36
N ASP A 276 0.20 -0.25 29.64
CA ASP A 276 1.18 0.54 30.41
C ASP A 276 2.60 0.41 29.82
N LYS A 277 2.98 -0.79 29.33
CA LYS A 277 4.25 -1.02 28.63
C LYS A 277 4.30 -0.33 27.26
N ASN A 278 3.19 -0.28 26.53
CA ASN A 278 3.11 0.43 25.24
C ASN A 278 3.18 1.95 25.44
N ARG A 279 2.49 2.52 26.44
CA ARG A 279 2.62 3.94 26.82
C ARG A 279 4.08 4.30 27.12
N ALA A 280 4.75 3.51 27.98
CA ALA A 280 6.16 3.71 28.31
C ALA A 280 7.09 3.61 27.08
N ARG A 281 6.80 2.73 26.11
CA ARG A 281 7.56 2.63 24.85
C ARG A 281 7.35 3.85 23.94
N VAL A 282 6.15 4.42 23.89
CA VAL A 282 5.87 5.67 23.15
C VAL A 282 6.62 6.85 23.79
N GLU A 283 6.60 6.96 25.12
CA GLU A 283 7.39 7.95 25.87
C GLU A 283 8.89 7.77 25.61
N GLU A 284 9.42 6.54 25.68
CA GLU A 284 10.84 6.25 25.42
C GLU A 284 11.26 6.64 24.00
N ASN A 285 10.44 6.31 22.99
CA ASN A 285 10.69 6.68 21.60
C ASN A 285 10.68 8.20 21.41
N PHE A 286 9.72 8.91 22.01
CA PHE A 286 9.67 10.37 21.99
C PHE A 286 10.88 11.01 22.69
N LEU A 287 11.31 10.44 23.82
CA LEU A 287 12.50 10.87 24.55
C LEU A 287 13.80 10.66 23.74
N LYS A 288 13.90 9.57 22.97
CA LYS A 288 15.02 9.33 22.05
C LYS A 288 15.01 10.32 20.88
N LEU A 289 13.87 10.49 20.21
CA LEU A 289 13.72 11.43 19.09
C LEU A 289 14.11 12.86 19.49
N THR A 290 13.57 13.34 20.60
CA THR A 290 13.87 14.68 21.15
C THR A 290 15.21 14.76 21.89
N HIS A 291 16.07 13.73 21.88
CA HIS A 291 17.31 13.74 22.65
C HIS A 291 18.30 14.80 22.12
N VAL A 292 18.51 14.82 20.79
CA VAL A 292 19.47 15.73 20.14
C VAL A 292 19.07 17.20 20.35
N GLN A 293 17.82 17.55 20.04
CA GLN A 293 17.29 18.91 20.22
C GLN A 293 17.36 19.38 21.69
N ARG A 294 17.10 18.49 22.66
CA ARG A 294 17.22 18.82 24.09
C ARG A 294 18.66 18.96 24.54
N GLN A 295 19.59 18.17 23.98
CA GLN A 295 21.02 18.31 24.21
C GLN A 295 21.54 19.65 23.64
N GLU A 296 21.16 19.99 22.41
CA GLU A 296 21.51 21.24 21.74
C GLU A 296 20.95 22.46 22.49
N ALA A 297 19.65 22.47 22.80
CA ALA A 297 19.04 23.54 23.59
C ALA A 297 19.67 23.69 25.00
N ALA A 298 20.14 22.59 25.59
CA ALA A 298 20.88 22.62 26.86
C ALA A 298 22.34 23.07 26.72
N GLN A 299 22.96 22.89 25.56
CA GLN A 299 24.29 23.43 25.23
C GLN A 299 24.20 24.93 24.94
N SER A 300 23.30 25.36 24.06
CA SER A 300 23.04 26.77 23.73
C SER A 300 22.75 27.61 25.00
N ARG A 301 21.78 27.19 25.83
CA ARG A 301 21.48 27.86 27.13
C ARG A 301 22.61 27.85 28.15
N ARG A 302 23.64 27.00 27.96
CA ARG A 302 24.84 26.95 28.81
C ARG A 302 25.94 27.86 28.29
N GLU A 303 26.04 28.01 26.97
CA GLU A 303 27.00 28.90 26.31
C GLU A 303 26.55 30.35 26.37
N GLU A 304 25.25 30.62 26.19
CA GLU A 304 24.59 31.88 26.51
C GLU A 304 24.91 32.33 27.95
N LYS A 305 24.69 31.45 28.94
CA LYS A 305 25.01 31.74 30.34
C LYS A 305 26.51 31.93 30.60
N LYS A 306 27.39 31.21 29.90
CA LYS A 306 28.85 31.47 29.94
C LYS A 306 29.20 32.85 29.36
N ARG A 307 28.57 33.24 28.25
CA ARG A 307 28.79 34.53 27.57
C ARG A 307 28.34 35.67 28.49
N ALA A 308 27.14 35.59 29.04
CA ALA A 308 26.63 36.56 30.01
C ALA A 308 27.43 36.61 31.32
N GLU A 309 27.92 35.47 31.86
CA GLU A 309 28.81 35.47 33.03
C GLU A 309 30.14 36.17 32.71
N LYS A 310 30.71 35.98 31.51
CA LYS A 310 31.95 36.66 31.07
C LYS A 310 31.74 38.15 30.81
N GLU A 311 30.67 38.52 30.12
CA GLU A 311 30.31 39.92 29.81
C GLU A 311 30.08 40.74 31.09
N ARG A 312 29.38 40.17 32.07
CA ARG A 312 29.17 40.79 33.39
C ARG A 312 30.45 40.84 34.26
N ILE A 313 31.52 40.15 33.89
CA ILE A 313 32.84 40.30 34.53
C ILE A 313 33.67 41.37 33.78
N MET A 314 33.54 41.45 32.46
CA MET A 314 34.17 42.47 31.62
C MET A 314 33.61 43.88 31.88
N ASN A 315 32.33 44.00 32.22
CA ASN A 315 31.63 45.25 32.52
C ASN A 315 31.62 45.60 34.02
N GLU A 316 32.58 45.10 34.81
CA GLU A 316 32.74 45.42 36.23
C GLU A 316 33.65 46.66 36.39
N GLU A 317 33.18 47.73 37.02
CA GLU A 317 33.86 49.04 37.06
C GLU A 317 35.09 49.08 38.00
N ASP A 318 35.22 48.11 38.91
CA ASP A 318 36.28 48.01 39.93
C ASP A 318 37.39 47.03 39.47
N PRO A 319 38.64 47.50 39.22
CA PRO A 319 39.73 46.66 38.73
C PRO A 319 40.18 45.54 39.68
N GLU A 320 40.06 45.71 41.01
CA GLU A 320 40.40 44.64 41.96
C GLU A 320 39.31 43.56 41.98
N LYS A 321 38.06 44.00 41.96
CA LYS A 321 36.88 43.13 41.90
C LYS A 321 36.81 42.36 40.59
N GLN A 322 37.09 42.98 39.44
CA GLN A 322 37.22 42.30 38.15
C GLN A 322 38.25 41.18 38.22
N ARG A 323 39.51 41.48 38.59
CA ARG A 323 40.59 40.48 38.71
C ARG A 323 40.19 39.31 39.61
N ARG A 324 39.57 39.61 40.76
CA ARG A 324 39.09 38.59 41.71
C ARG A 324 37.97 37.71 41.15
N LEU A 325 37.11 38.25 40.29
CA LEU A 325 36.06 37.50 39.59
C LEU A 325 36.64 36.62 38.47
N GLU A 326 37.59 37.15 37.68
CA GLU A 326 38.27 36.41 36.61
C GLU A 326 39.08 35.23 37.15
N GLU A 327 39.90 35.44 38.19
CA GLU A 327 40.67 34.37 38.83
C GLU A 327 39.75 33.28 39.42
N ALA A 328 38.64 33.70 40.04
CA ALA A 328 37.62 32.78 40.55
C ALA A 328 36.94 31.99 39.41
N ALA A 329 36.70 32.60 38.25
CA ALA A 329 36.14 31.93 37.07
C ALA A 329 37.11 30.92 36.47
N LEU A 330 38.38 31.29 36.27
CA LEU A 330 39.46 30.39 35.84
C LEU A 330 39.60 29.19 36.77
N ARG A 331 39.71 29.42 38.08
CA ARG A 331 39.81 28.36 39.09
C ARG A 331 38.56 27.47 39.16
N ARG A 332 37.38 27.98 38.77
CA ARG A 332 36.14 27.19 38.60
C ARG A 332 36.15 26.36 37.31
N GLU A 333 36.73 26.83 36.21
CA GLU A 333 36.85 26.09 34.95
C GLU A 333 37.90 24.96 35.05
N GLN A 334 39.08 25.26 35.61
CA GLN A 334 40.17 24.30 35.83
C GLN A 334 39.68 23.09 36.67
N LYS A 335 38.99 23.36 37.79
CA LYS A 335 38.34 22.31 38.62
C LYS A 335 37.22 21.55 37.93
N LYS A 336 36.60 22.08 36.86
CA LYS A 336 35.63 21.34 36.02
C LYS A 336 36.36 20.44 35.01
N LEU A 337 37.49 20.88 34.47
CA LEU A 337 38.36 20.09 33.57
C LEU A 337 38.99 18.90 34.29
N GLU A 338 39.61 19.11 35.46
CA GLU A 338 40.17 18.03 36.29
C GLU A 338 39.12 16.94 36.59
N LYS A 339 37.92 17.34 37.05
CA LYS A 339 36.82 16.42 37.35
C LYS A 339 36.29 15.68 36.11
N LYS A 340 36.34 16.28 34.91
CA LYS A 340 36.06 15.57 33.66
C LYS A 340 37.13 14.50 33.37
N GLN A 341 38.42 14.86 33.46
CA GLN A 341 39.52 13.95 33.18
C GLN A 341 39.54 12.76 34.15
N MET A 342 39.33 12.99 35.45
CA MET A 342 39.22 11.94 36.46
C MET A 342 38.09 10.95 36.14
N LYS A 343 36.91 11.46 35.75
CA LYS A 343 35.77 10.60 35.36
C LYS A 343 36.03 9.80 34.09
N MET A 344 36.65 10.38 33.06
CA MET A 344 36.98 9.61 31.83
C MET A 344 38.03 8.53 32.09
N LYS A 345 38.99 8.75 32.99
CA LYS A 345 39.93 7.71 33.45
C LYS A 345 39.18 6.57 34.16
N GLN A 346 38.27 6.88 35.08
CA GLN A 346 37.46 5.87 35.78
C GLN A 346 36.53 5.08 34.85
N ILE A 347 35.96 5.70 33.81
CA ILE A 347 35.12 4.99 32.83
C ILE A 347 35.95 4.02 31.99
N LYS A 348 37.13 4.41 31.51
CA LYS A 348 38.03 3.48 30.78
C LYS A 348 38.44 2.26 31.62
N VAL A 349 38.74 2.47 32.91
CA VAL A 349 39.12 1.38 33.85
C VAL A 349 37.93 0.50 34.28
N LYS A 350 36.69 0.85 33.92
CA LYS A 350 35.48 0.02 34.11
C LYS A 350 34.94 -0.59 32.82
N ALA A 351 35.60 -0.35 31.68
CA ALA A 351 35.28 -0.91 30.37
C ALA A 351 36.38 -1.87 29.86
N MET A 352 37.32 -2.21 30.76
CA MET A 352 38.27 -3.31 30.71
C MET A 352 37.96 -4.22 31.90
#